data_AF-A0A7Z9QN81-F1
#
_entry.id   AF-A0A7Z9QN81-F1
#
_cell.length_a   1.000
_cell.length_b   1.000
_cell.length_c   1.000
_cell.angle_alpha   90.00
_cell.angle_beta   90.00
_cell.angle_gamma   90.00
#
_symmetry.space_group_name_H-M   'P 1'
#
loop_
_entity.id
_entity.type
_entity.pdbx_description
1 polymer ?
#
loop_
_entity_poly.entity_id
_entity_poly.type
_entity_poly.pdbx_seq_one_letter_code
_entity_poly.pdbx_strand_id
1 'polypeptide(L)'
;GGVYLIPLIIILGLGTEKEAAACGAIFVWVNSVAGLASRLQFNSIDLTPFIPLIIAVIIGGWIGSNSGARKFSPQTMEKLLGLIILLAIILLGQKIFLRA
;
A
#
# COMPACT_ATOMS: atom_id res chain seq x y z
N GLY A 1 -0.74 -1.73 9.37
CA GLY A 1 -0.69 -0.49 10.17
C GLY A 1 -1.93 0.35 9.96
N GLY A 2 -1.99 1.09 8.85
CA GLY A 2 -3.10 2.01 8.54
C GLY A 2 -4.48 1.34 8.49
N VAL A 3 -4.56 0.05 8.14
CA VAL A 3 -5.83 -0.72 8.08
C VAL A 3 -6.60 -0.68 9.41
N TYR A 4 -5.92 -0.59 10.56
CA TYR A 4 -6.57 -0.49 11.87
C TYR A 4 -6.67 0.96 12.36
N LEU A 5 -5.64 1.77 12.10
CA LEU A 5 -5.59 3.15 12.56
C LEU A 5 -6.63 4.05 11.87
N ILE A 6 -6.84 3.86 10.56
CA ILE A 6 -7.77 4.69 9.77
C ILE A 6 -9.22 4.52 10.27
N PRO A 7 -9.76 3.29 10.41
CA PRO A 7 -11.09 3.11 10.99
C PRO A 7 -11.22 3.66 12.40
N LEU A 8 -10.19 3.53 13.23
CA LEU A 8 -10.22 4.04 14.60
C LEU A 8 -10.36 5.57 14.64
N ILE A 9 -9.60 6.29 13.80
CA ILE A 9 -9.69 7.76 13.68
C ILE A 9 -11.11 8.17 13.25
N ILE A 10 -11.70 7.47 12.28
CA ILE A 10 -13.04 7.77 11.75
C ILE A 10 -14.12 7.47 12.81
N ILE A 11 -14.09 6.30 13.44
CA ILE A 11 -15.08 5.86 14.43
C ILE A 11 -15.06 6.78 15.66
N LEU A 12 -13.87 7.20 16.10
CA LEU A 12 -13.71 8.11 17.23
C LEU A 12 -13.96 9.59 16.85
N GLY A 13 -14.25 9.90 15.59
CA GLY A 13 -14.48 11.27 15.12
C GLY A 13 -13.26 12.18 15.26
N LEU A 14 -12.04 11.63 15.25
CA LEU A 14 -10.80 12.36 15.53
C LEU A 14 -10.28 13.16 14.33
N GLY A 15 -10.88 12.99 13.15
CA GLY A 15 -10.51 13.71 11.93
C GLY A 15 -11.36 13.28 10.75
N THR A 16 -11.23 14.03 9.66
CA THR A 16 -11.85 13.72 8.37
C THR A 16 -11.23 12.48 7.73
N GLU A 17 -11.89 11.91 6.73
CA GLU A 17 -11.41 10.72 6.02
C GLU A 17 -10.05 10.98 5.35
N LYS A 18 -9.81 12.21 4.90
CA LYS A 18 -8.53 12.62 4.31
C LYS A 18 -7.41 12.69 5.35
N GLU A 19 -7.69 13.25 6.53
CA GLU A 19 -6.73 13.31 7.64
C GLU A 19 -6.42 11.92 8.17
N ALA A 20 -7.44 11.08 8.34
CA ALA A 20 -7.28 9.69 8.72
C ALA A 20 -6.39 8.94 7.72
N ALA A 21 -6.65 9.08 6.42
CA ALA A 21 -5.84 8.47 5.36
C ALA A 21 -4.38 8.97 5.36
N ALA A 22 -4.15 10.28 5.56
CA ALA A 22 -2.82 10.86 5.65
C ALA A 22 -2.04 10.33 6.87
N CYS A 23 -2.67 10.31 8.05
CA CYS A 23 -2.10 9.71 9.26
C CYS A 23 -1.79 8.22 9.06
N GLY A 24 -2.71 7.47 8.45
CA GLY A 24 -2.52 6.06 8.11
C GLY A 24 -1.33 5.83 7.18
N ALA A 25 -1.13 6.68 6.17
CA ALA A 25 0.00 6.59 5.24
C ALA A 25 1.34 6.83 5.96
N ILE A 26 1.44 7.88 6.77
CA ILE A 26 2.63 8.18 7.57
C ILE A 26 2.93 7.02 8.53
N PHE A 27 1.91 6.51 9.21
CA PHE A 27 2.06 5.38 10.13
C PHE A 27 2.63 4.13 9.43
N VAL A 28 2.09 3.78 8.26
CA VAL A 28 2.59 2.65 7.47
C VAL A 28 4.03 2.87 7.03
N TRP A 29 4.37 4.08 6.60
CA TRP A 29 5.71 4.42 6.16
C TRP A 29 6.73 4.29 7.29
N VAL A 30 6.48 4.91 8.44
CA VAL A 30 7.37 4.84 9.62
C VAL A 30 7.55 3.39 10.08
N ASN A 31 6.46 2.62 10.15
CA ASN A 31 6.54 1.22 10.56
C ASN A 31 7.37 0.36 9.59
N SER A 32 7.25 0.64 8.29
CA SER A 32 8.03 -0.07 7.25
C SER A 32 9.51 0.29 7.34
N VAL A 33 9.84 1.57 7.54
CA VAL A 33 11.22 2.05 7.73
C VAL A 33 11.83 1.43 8.99
N ALA A 34 11.11 1.41 10.11
CA ALA A 34 11.58 0.79 11.35
C ALA A 34 11.88 -0.71 11.17
N GLY A 35 11.00 -1.45 10.48
CA GLY A 35 11.22 -2.85 10.16
C GLY A 35 12.43 -3.08 9.25
N LEU A 36 12.59 -2.24 8.21
CA LEU A 36 13.74 -2.31 7.30
C LEU A 36 15.05 -1.98 8.02
N ALA A 37 15.06 -0.93 8.85
CA ALA A 37 16.23 -0.52 9.63
C ALA A 37 16.68 -1.61 10.61
N SER A 38 15.74 -2.31 11.26
CA SER A 38 16.06 -3.47 12.10
C SER A 38 16.67 -4.61 11.26
N ARG A 39 16.06 -4.93 10.10
CA ARG A 39 16.57 -5.98 9.21
C ARG A 39 18.00 -5.71 8.73
N LEU A 40 18.31 -4.47 8.35
CA LEU A 40 19.64 -4.06 7.90
C LEU A 40 20.71 -4.12 9.02
N GLN A 41 20.31 -3.92 10.27
CA GLN A 41 21.23 -4.02 11.42
C GLN A 41 21.62 -5.47 11.74
N PHE A 42 20.66 -6.40 11.62
CA PHE A 42 20.88 -7.80 12.04
C PHE A 42 21.17 -8.77 10.89
N ASN A 43 20.96 -8.38 9.62
CA ASN A 43 21.23 -9.20 8.45
C ASN A 43 21.74 -8.33 7.29
N SER A 44 22.75 -8.82 6.57
CA SER A 44 23.14 -8.23 5.29
C SER A 44 22.03 -8.49 4.26
N ILE A 45 21.61 -7.44 3.57
CA ILE A 45 20.62 -7.51 2.50
C ILE A 45 21.33 -7.17 1.19
N ASP A 46 21.34 -8.10 0.25
CA ASP A 46 21.70 -7.78 -1.12
C ASP A 46 20.53 -7.08 -1.81
N LEU A 47 20.71 -5.79 -2.11
CA LEU A 47 19.69 -4.96 -2.75
C LEU A 47 19.68 -5.10 -4.27
N THR A 48 20.72 -5.68 -4.86
CA THR A 48 20.91 -5.82 -6.31
C THR A 48 19.69 -6.43 -7.01
N PRO A 49 19.11 -7.57 -6.56
CA PRO A 49 17.93 -8.15 -7.20
C PRO A 49 16.66 -7.30 -7.04
N PHE A 50 16.62 -6.37 -6.09
CA PHE A 50 15.46 -5.54 -5.80
C PHE A 50 15.48 -4.20 -6.53
N ILE A 51 16.59 -3.79 -7.15
CA ILE A 51 16.69 -2.51 -7.85
C ILE A 51 15.57 -2.29 -8.88
N PRO A 52 15.23 -3.27 -9.76
CA PRO A 52 14.13 -3.08 -10.71
C PRO A 52 12.78 -2.85 -10.02
N LEU A 53 12.53 -3.55 -8.90
CA LEU A 53 11.32 -3.39 -8.09
C LEU A 53 11.27 -2.01 -7.41
N ILE A 54 12.39 -1.54 -6.86
CA ILE A 54 12.49 -0.22 -6.24
C ILE A 54 12.14 0.87 -7.25
N ILE A 55 12.71 0.80 -8.45
CA ILE A 55 12.42 1.76 -9.53
C ILE A 55 10.94 1.71 -9.91
N ALA A 56 10.38 0.51 -10.11
CA ALA A 56 8.98 0.34 -10.45
C ALA A 56 8.04 0.92 -9.37
N VAL A 57 8.36 0.71 -8.08
CA VAL A 57 7.57 1.23 -6.95
C VAL A 57 7.68 2.75 -6.86
N ILE A 58 8.85 3.34 -7.08
CA ILE A 58 9.03 4.81 -7.07
C ILE A 58 8.21 5.44 -8.19
N ILE A 59 8.34 4.95 -9.42
CA ILE A 59 7.63 5.49 -10.58
C ILE A 59 6.12 5.28 -10.42
N GLY A 60 5.69 4.06 -10.09
CA GLY A 60 4.28 3.73 -9.91
C GLY A 60 3.64 4.49 -8.75
N GLY A 61 4.34 4.61 -7.62
CA GLY A 61 3.89 5.39 -6.47
C GLY A 61 3.77 6.88 -6.77
N TRP A 62 4.73 7.45 -7.50
CA TRP A 62 4.67 8.86 -7.90
C TRP A 62 3.51 9.13 -8.87
N ILE A 63 3.36 8.32 -9.92
CA ILE A 63 2.25 8.45 -10.90
C ILE A 63 0.90 8.23 -10.22
N GLY A 64 0.79 7.21 -9.37
CA GLY A 64 -0.42 6.85 -8.65
C GLY A 64 -0.84 7.92 -7.64
N SER A 65 0.09 8.45 -6.85
CA SER A 65 -0.18 9.51 -5.87
C SER A 65 -0.65 10.80 -6.54
N ASN A 66 0.02 11.23 -7.63
CA ASN A 66 -0.37 12.44 -8.36
C ASN A 66 -1.73 12.28 -9.05
N SER A 67 -1.94 11.15 -9.75
CA SER A 67 -3.21 10.89 -10.44
C SER A 67 -4.36 10.73 -9.44
N GLY A 68 -4.10 10.07 -8.32
CA GLY A 68 -5.07 9.85 -7.28
C GLY A 68 -5.47 11.08 -6.49
N ALA A 69 -4.53 11.99 -6.24
CA ALA A 69 -4.81 13.23 -5.51
C ALA A 69 -5.49 14.30 -6.38
N ARG A 70 -5.26 14.30 -7.71
CA ARG A 70 -5.68 15.42 -8.59
C ARG A 70 -6.70 15.05 -9.66
N LYS A 71 -6.71 13.81 -10.15
CA LYS A 71 -7.45 13.45 -11.38
C LYS A 71 -8.59 12.45 -11.15
N PHE A 72 -8.49 11.59 -10.13
CA PHE A 72 -9.48 10.55 -9.89
C PHE A 72 -10.53 10.97 -8.85
N SER A 73 -11.80 10.74 -9.18
CA SER A 73 -12.89 10.85 -8.21
C SER A 73 -12.85 9.66 -7.24
N PRO A 74 -13.46 9.78 -6.04
CA PRO A 74 -13.56 8.67 -5.10
C PRO A 74 -14.14 7.39 -5.71
N GLN A 75 -15.15 7.53 -6.57
CA GLN A 75 -15.80 6.42 -7.28
C GLN A 75 -14.83 5.70 -8.24
N THR A 76 -13.96 6.44 -8.92
CA THR A 76 -12.94 5.85 -9.79
C THR A 76 -11.90 5.09 -8.97
N MET A 77 -11.51 5.63 -7.81
CA MET A 77 -10.57 4.95 -6.91
C MET A 77 -11.15 3.67 -6.34
N GLU A 78 -12.42 3.69 -5.94
CA GLU A 78 -13.15 2.51 -5.47
C GLU A 78 -13.21 1.42 -6.55
N LYS A 79 -13.59 1.77 -7.79
CA LYS A 79 -13.61 0.84 -8.92
C LYS A 79 -12.24 0.28 -9.24
N LEU A 80 -11.20 1.11 -9.22
CA LEU A 80 -9.82 0.69 -9.47
C LEU A 80 -9.35 -0.30 -8.40
N LEU A 81 -9.57 0.00 -7.11
CA LEU A 81 -9.26 -0.92 -6.02
C LEU A 81 -10.02 -2.24 -6.17
N GLY A 82 -11.32 -2.16 -6.45
CA GLY A 82 -12.18 -3.33 -6.66
C GLY A 82 -11.66 -4.23 -7.78
N LEU A 83 -11.26 -3.65 -8.91
CA LEU A 83 -10.65 -4.38 -10.03
C LEU A 83 -9.35 -5.06 -9.62
N ILE A 84 -8.46 -4.35 -8.91
CA ILE A 84 -7.18 -4.92 -8.42
C ILE A 84 -7.44 -6.11 -7.50
N ILE A 85 -8.38 -5.98 -6.56
CA ILE A 85 -8.75 -7.06 -5.63
C ILE A 85 -9.31 -8.26 -6.39
N LEU A 86 -10.18 -8.03 -7.38
CA LEU A 86 -10.79 -9.08 -8.18
C LEU A 86 -9.74 -9.85 -8.99
N LEU A 87 -8.79 -9.14 -9.60
CA LEU A 87 -7.63 -9.75 -10.27
C LEU A 87 -6.78 -10.56 -9.29
N ALA A 88 -6.51 -10.04 -8.08
CA ALA A 88 -5.76 -10.75 -7.06
C ALA A 88 -6.46 -12.05 -6.63
N ILE A 89 -7.79 -12.03 -6.48
CA ILE A 89 -8.60 -13.22 -6.15
C ILE A 89 -8.50 -14.27 -7.26
N ILE A 90 -8.66 -13.86 -8.53
CA ILE A 90 -8.57 -14.79 -9.67
C ILE A 90 -7.18 -15.44 -9.74
N LEU A 91 -6.12 -14.63 -9.67
CA LEU A 91 -4.74 -15.13 -9.73
C LEU A 91 -4.43 -16.07 -8.56
N LEU A 92 -4.86 -15.72 -7.35
CA LEU A 92 -4.67 -16.56 -6.18
C LEU A 92 -5.45 -17.88 -6.29
N GLY A 93 -6.70 -17.83 -6.74
CA GLY A 93 -7.54 -19.00 -6.96
C GLY A 93 -6.93 -19.96 -7.99
N GLN A 94 -6.45 -19.44 -9.11
CA GLN A 94 -5.71 -20.22 -10.11
C GLN A 94 -4.48 -20.89 -9.51
N LYS A 95 -3.69 -20.15 -8.73
CA LYS A 95 -2.47 -20.68 -8.10
C LYS A 95 -2.77 -21.81 -7.10
N ILE A 96 -3.88 -21.72 -6.38
CA ILE A 96 -4.31 -22.77 -5.45
C ILE A 96 -4.79 -24.01 -6.21
N PHE A 97 -5.63 -23.84 -7.23
CA PHE A 97 -6.20 -24.95 -7.99
C PHE A 97 -5.16 -25.68 -8.86
N LEU A 98 -4.18 -24.95 -9.42
CA LEU A 98 -3.08 -25.55 -10.21
C LEU A 98 -2.01 -26.25 -9.37
N ARG A 99 -2.00 -26.05 -8.05
CA ARG A 99 -1.09 -26.73 -7.10
C ARG A 99 -1.77 -27.88 -6.34
N ALA A 100 -3.09 -28.03 -6.46
CA ALA A 100 -3.87 -29.14 -5.92
C ALA A 100 -3.96 -30.26 -6.97
#